data_AF-A0A1B7W5C2-F1
#
_entry.id   AF-A0A1B7W5C2-F1
#
_cell.length_a   1.000
_cell.length_b   1.000
_cell.length_c   1.000
_cell.angle_alpha   90.00
_cell.angle_beta   90.00
_cell.angle_gamma   90.00
#
_symmetry.space_group_name_H-M   'P 1'
#
loop_
_entity.id
_entity.type
_entity.pdbx_description
1 polymer ?
#
loop_
_entity_poly.entity_id
_entity_poly.type
_entity_poly.pdbx_seq_one_letter_code
_entity_poly.pdbx_strand_id
1 'polypeptide(L)'
;MTLQILDKTTTISEQRFLLPGYYAWKEFEIIETLTADAGNLRITYLDGYIEFMTLGEEHENIKKIIAILIEAYLFEKGINFIPVGSATRRAKEKSASFEPDESYYIGEKKANPDLAIEINITSG
;
A
#
# COMPACT_ATOMS: atom_id res chain seq x y z
N MET A 1 9.46 -7.88 44.22
CA MET A 1 10.04 -7.11 43.09
C MET A 1 9.18 -7.40 41.89
N THR A 2 8.20 -6.53 41.64
CA THR A 2 7.14 -6.76 40.65
C THR A 2 7.67 -6.36 39.28
N LEU A 3 7.72 -7.31 38.34
CA LEU A 3 8.02 -7.04 36.94
C LEU A 3 6.85 -6.24 36.36
N GLN A 4 7.07 -4.94 36.11
CA GLN A 4 6.17 -4.15 35.27
C GLN A 4 6.31 -4.68 33.84
N ILE A 5 5.34 -5.48 33.42
CA ILE A 5 5.11 -5.78 32.01
C ILE A 5 4.68 -4.45 31.39
N LEU A 6 5.56 -3.88 30.58
CA LEU A 6 5.26 -2.72 29.77
C LEU A 6 4.35 -3.19 28.63
N ASP A 7 3.05 -3.25 28.90
CA ASP A 7 2.02 -3.28 27.86
C ASP A 7 2.00 -1.91 27.15
N LYS A 8 3.06 -1.64 26.39
CA LYS A 8 2.98 -0.69 25.30
C LYS A 8 2.59 -1.51 24.08
N THR A 9 1.28 -1.71 23.90
CA THR A 9 0.70 -1.85 22.57
C THR A 9 1.13 -0.58 21.83
N THR A 10 2.32 -0.64 21.25
CA THR A 10 2.87 0.46 20.46
C THR A 10 2.07 0.37 19.19
N THR A 11 1.00 1.15 19.09
CA THR A 11 0.40 1.48 17.81
C THR A 11 1.55 1.98 16.95
N ILE A 12 1.97 1.17 15.98
CA ILE A 12 2.98 1.59 15.02
C ILE A 12 2.29 2.65 14.18
N SER A 13 2.50 3.92 14.56
CA SER A 13 2.17 5.05 13.71
C SER A 13 2.81 4.81 12.36
N GLU A 14 2.09 5.04 11.27
CA GLU A 14 2.62 4.94 9.92
C GLU A 14 3.94 5.72 9.81
N GLN A 15 5.01 5.03 9.42
CA GLN A 15 6.30 5.65 9.18
C GLN A 15 6.59 5.56 7.70
N ARG A 16 6.96 6.70 7.12
CA ARG A 16 7.47 6.78 5.76
C ARG A 16 8.95 7.13 5.80
N PHE A 17 9.74 6.38 5.05
CA PHE A 17 11.17 6.60 4.94
C PHE A 17 11.59 6.55 3.48
N LEU A 18 12.07 7.68 2.96
CA LEU A 18 12.67 7.75 1.64
C LEU A 18 14.13 7.32 1.75
N LEU A 19 14.51 6.30 0.99
CA LEU A 19 15.88 5.83 0.93
C LEU A 19 16.76 6.88 0.25
N PRO A 20 17.80 7.41 0.91
CA PRO A 20 18.62 8.47 0.31
C PRO A 20 19.45 7.95 -0.86
N GLY A 21 19.28 8.53 -2.04
CA GLY A 21 20.07 8.21 -3.23
C GLY A 21 19.21 8.00 -4.46
N TYR A 22 19.87 7.59 -5.55
CA TYR A 22 19.23 7.17 -6.79
C TYR A 22 19.62 5.71 -7.04
N TYR A 23 18.62 4.85 -7.22
CA TYR A 23 18.77 3.40 -7.32
C TYR A 23 18.27 2.92 -8.68
N ALA A 24 19.05 2.12 -9.40
CA ALA A 24 18.58 1.48 -10.60
C ALA A 24 17.52 0.42 -10.27
N TRP A 25 16.66 0.08 -11.25
CA TRP A 25 15.62 -0.95 -11.10
C TRP A 25 16.14 -2.27 -10.49
N LYS A 26 17.34 -2.69 -10.90
CA LYS A 26 17.95 -3.93 -10.40
C LYS A 26 18.30 -3.86 -8.91
N GLU A 27 18.68 -2.70 -8.42
CA GLU A 27 18.98 -2.49 -6.99
C GLU A 27 17.69 -2.51 -6.17
N PHE A 28 16.62 -1.90 -6.71
CA PHE A 28 15.27 -2.02 -6.14
C PHE A 28 14.81 -3.48 -6.02
N GLU A 29 14.96 -4.31 -7.07
CA GLU A 29 14.57 -5.73 -7.03
C GLU A 29 15.31 -6.52 -5.92
N ILE A 30 16.58 -6.18 -5.68
CA ILE A 30 17.37 -6.78 -4.61
C ILE A 30 16.84 -6.34 -3.25
N ILE A 31 16.60 -5.04 -3.06
CA ILE A 31 16.07 -4.47 -1.82
C ILE A 31 14.71 -5.08 -1.49
N GLU A 32 13.80 -5.13 -2.46
CA GLU A 32 12.47 -5.73 -2.31
C GLU A 32 12.54 -7.18 -1.83
N THR A 33 13.45 -7.97 -2.41
CA THR A 33 13.66 -9.37 -2.03
C THR A 33 14.15 -9.49 -0.58
N LEU A 34 15.04 -8.60 -0.14
CA LEU A 34 15.59 -8.61 1.22
C LEU A 34 14.54 -8.24 2.28
N THR A 35 13.51 -7.51 1.89
CA THR A 35 12.46 -7.00 2.78
C THR A 35 11.15 -7.76 2.69
N ALA A 36 11.05 -8.77 1.83
CA ALA A 36 9.81 -9.53 1.61
C ALA A 36 9.28 -10.20 2.89
N ASP A 37 10.14 -10.54 3.85
CA ASP A 37 9.76 -11.17 5.12
C ASP A 37 9.25 -10.16 6.17
N ALA A 38 9.37 -8.85 5.93
CA ALA A 38 8.88 -7.81 6.82
C ALA A 38 7.39 -7.57 6.56
N GLY A 39 6.51 -8.35 7.20
CA GLY A 39 5.08 -8.43 6.87
C GLY A 39 4.26 -7.13 6.90
N ASN A 40 4.73 -6.07 7.57
CA ASN A 40 4.03 -4.77 7.61
C ASN A 40 4.75 -3.67 6.83
N LEU A 41 5.80 -4.02 6.08
CA LEU A 41 6.63 -3.08 5.32
C LEU A 41 6.21 -3.10 3.85
N ARG A 42 5.67 -2.00 3.37
CA ARG A 42 5.48 -1.75 1.94
C ARG A 42 6.66 -1.01 1.35
N ILE A 43 6.95 -1.31 0.09
CA ILE A 43 8.00 -0.66 -0.67
C ILE A 43 7.45 -0.15 -1.99
N THR A 44 7.72 1.13 -2.24
CA THR A 44 7.40 1.80 -3.49
C THR A 44 8.69 2.23 -4.17
N TYR A 45 8.73 2.08 -5.50
CA TYR A 45 9.81 2.57 -6.35
C TYR A 45 9.24 3.52 -7.39
N LEU A 46 9.82 4.71 -7.53
CA LEU A 46 9.46 5.67 -8.56
C LEU A 46 10.70 6.40 -9.05
N ASP A 47 11.03 6.20 -10.32
CA ASP A 47 12.13 6.88 -11.03
C ASP A 47 13.44 6.94 -10.25
N GLY A 48 13.84 5.80 -9.70
CA GLY A 48 15.09 5.65 -8.97
C GLY A 48 15.02 5.98 -7.47
N TYR A 49 13.87 6.44 -6.99
CA TYR A 49 13.62 6.66 -5.57
C TYR A 49 12.87 5.48 -4.97
N ILE A 50 13.32 5.04 -3.79
CA ILE A 50 12.70 3.96 -3.02
C ILE A 50 12.09 4.56 -1.76
N GLU A 51 10.81 4.31 -1.52
CA GLU A 51 10.11 4.66 -0.30
C GLU A 51 9.71 3.39 0.45
N PHE A 52 9.92 3.42 1.76
CA PHE A 52 9.45 2.40 2.70
C PHE A 52 8.29 2.98 3.50
N MET A 53 7.21 2.22 3.63
CA MET A 53 6.04 2.60 4.43
C MET A 53 5.65 1.45 5.36
N THR A 54 5.41 1.75 6.63
CA THR A 54 4.78 0.78 7.54
C THR A 54 3.27 0.97 7.56
N LEU A 55 2.52 -0.13 7.48
CA LEU A 55 1.06 -0.11 7.66
C LEU A 55 0.71 -0.28 9.14
N GLY A 56 -0.07 0.66 9.66
CA GLY A 56 -0.66 0.57 10.99
C GLY A 56 -2.06 -0.03 10.97
N GLU A 57 -2.56 -0.42 12.14
CA GLU A 57 -3.94 -0.90 12.31
C GLU A 57 -4.98 0.17 11.92
N GLU A 58 -4.69 1.44 12.21
CA GLU A 58 -5.55 2.57 11.81
C GLU A 58 -5.69 2.70 10.29
N HIS A 59 -4.57 2.56 9.57
CA HIS A 59 -4.53 2.56 8.11
C HIS A 59 -5.47 1.50 7.53
N GLU A 60 -5.29 0.26 7.99
CA GLU A 60 -6.06 -0.89 7.52
C GLU A 60 -7.56 -0.74 7.82
N ASN A 61 -7.91 -0.17 8.98
CA ASN A 61 -9.29 0.13 9.35
C ASN A 61 -9.92 1.18 8.40
N ILE A 62 -9.23 2.30 8.17
CA ILE A 62 -9.71 3.36 7.27
C ILE A 62 -9.84 2.82 5.85
N LYS A 63 -8.85 2.07 5.38
CA LYS A 63 -8.87 1.38 4.09
C LYS A 63 -10.11 0.51 3.94
N LYS A 64 -10.39 -0.31 4.96
CA LYS A 64 -11.54 -1.21 4.91
C LYS A 64 -12.86 -0.46 4.87
N ILE A 65 -12.99 0.63 5.62
CA ILE A 65 -14.19 1.48 5.61
C ILE A 65 -14.40 2.11 4.22
N ILE A 66 -13.34 2.66 3.61
CA ILE A 66 -13.41 3.25 2.27
C ILE A 66 -13.82 2.20 1.24
N ALA A 67 -13.22 1.00 1.29
CA ALA A 67 -13.57 -0.10 0.40
C ALA A 67 -15.07 -0.44 0.48
N ILE A 68 -15.60 -0.60 1.70
CA ILE A 68 -17.02 -0.91 1.93
C ILE A 68 -17.93 0.17 1.34
N LEU A 69 -17.61 1.45 1.54
CA LEU A 69 -18.42 2.55 1.04
C LEU A 69 -18.46 2.61 -0.49
N ILE A 70 -17.32 2.37 -1.13
CA ILE A 70 -17.20 2.37 -2.59
C ILE A 70 -17.97 1.18 -3.17
N GLU A 71 -17.77 -0.01 -2.62
CA GLU A 71 -18.45 -1.21 -3.08
C GLU A 71 -19.97 -1.08 -2.91
N ALA A 72 -20.43 -0.56 -1.77
CA ALA A 72 -21.85 -0.28 -1.53
C ALA A 72 -22.43 0.69 -2.58
N TYR A 73 -21.69 1.75 -2.91
CA TYR A 73 -22.09 2.69 -3.97
C TYR A 73 -22.16 2.01 -5.34
N LEU A 74 -21.15 1.21 -5.71
CA LEU A 74 -21.10 0.52 -7.00
C LEU A 74 -22.25 -0.48 -7.13
N PHE A 75 -22.55 -1.22 -6.05
CA PHE A 75 -23.72 -2.11 -5.99
C PHE A 75 -25.03 -1.34 -6.18
N GLU A 76 -25.24 -0.26 -5.44
CA GLU A 76 -26.45 0.56 -5.54
C GLU A 76 -26.65 1.15 -6.95
N LYS A 77 -25.55 1.47 -7.64
CA LYS A 77 -25.59 1.96 -9.02
C LYS A 77 -25.66 0.87 -10.08
N GLY A 78 -25.61 -0.41 -9.70
CA GLY A 78 -25.57 -1.53 -10.65
C GLY A 78 -24.32 -1.50 -11.55
N ILE A 79 -23.21 -0.94 -11.07
CA ILE A 79 -21.95 -0.88 -11.81
C ILE A 79 -21.20 -2.16 -11.54
N ASN A 80 -20.89 -2.94 -12.57
CA ASN A 80 -20.04 -4.11 -12.44
C ASN A 80 -18.60 -3.69 -12.09
N PHE A 81 -18.01 -4.36 -11.10
CA PHE A 81 -16.63 -4.10 -10.69
C PHE A 81 -15.94 -5.37 -10.23
N ILE A 82 -14.61 -5.35 -10.26
CA ILE A 82 -13.74 -6.43 -9.79
C ILE A 82 -12.72 -5.82 -8.82
N PRO A 83 -12.82 -6.08 -7.50
CA PRO A 83 -11.83 -5.63 -6.54
C PRO A 83 -10.50 -6.38 -6.77
N VAL A 84 -9.41 -5.64 -6.77
CA VAL A 84 -8.04 -6.16 -6.91
C VAL A 84 -7.13 -5.79 -5.73
N GLY A 85 -7.63 -4.97 -4.79
CA GLY A 85 -6.97 -4.66 -3.53
C GLY A 85 -5.55 -4.14 -3.72
N SER A 86 -4.65 -4.57 -2.83
CA SER A 86 -3.25 -4.13 -2.76
C SER A 86 -2.29 -4.94 -3.64
N ALA A 87 -2.75 -5.43 -4.79
CA ALA A 87 -1.88 -6.16 -5.70
C ALA A 87 -0.74 -5.28 -6.23
N THR A 88 0.51 -5.71 -6.02
CA THR A 88 1.74 -5.04 -6.49
C THR A 88 1.68 -4.78 -7.98
N ARG A 89 1.86 -3.51 -8.36
CA ARG A 89 1.90 -3.07 -9.76
C ARG A 89 3.31 -2.66 -10.11
N ARG A 90 3.88 -3.36 -11.11
CA ARG A 90 5.23 -3.10 -11.63
C ARG A 90 5.13 -2.66 -13.08
N ALA A 91 5.75 -1.54 -13.38
CA ALA A 91 5.94 -1.03 -14.73
C ALA A 91 7.41 -0.63 -14.88
N LYS A 92 8.26 -1.60 -15.20
CA LYS A 92 9.70 -1.39 -15.39
C LYS A 92 10.00 -0.35 -16.46
N GLU A 93 9.22 -0.35 -17.55
CA GLU A 93 9.29 0.63 -18.64
C GLU A 93 8.99 2.06 -18.19
N LYS A 94 8.21 2.20 -17.10
CA LYS A 94 7.85 3.48 -16.48
C LYS A 94 8.67 3.75 -15.22
N SER A 95 9.69 2.94 -14.93
CA SER A 95 10.48 3.01 -13.70
C SER A 95 9.62 3.12 -12.44
N ALA A 96 8.53 2.34 -12.35
CA ALA A 96 7.59 2.43 -11.24
C ALA A 96 7.21 1.05 -10.69
N SER A 97 7.18 0.93 -9.36
CA SER A 97 6.59 -0.18 -8.62
C SER A 97 5.81 0.41 -7.45
N PHE A 98 4.51 0.14 -7.36
CA PHE A 98 3.69 0.62 -6.25
C PHE A 98 2.56 -0.37 -5.93
N GLU A 99 2.08 -0.30 -4.70
CA GLU A 99 0.96 -1.08 -4.19
C GLU A 99 -0.14 -0.10 -3.76
N PRO A 100 -1.23 0.02 -4.53
CA PRO A 100 -2.35 0.84 -4.09
C PRO A 100 -2.98 0.23 -2.83
N ASP A 101 -3.59 1.06 -1.98
CA ASP A 101 -4.35 0.54 -0.85
C ASP A 101 -5.55 -0.29 -1.31
N GLU A 102 -6.34 0.29 -2.21
CA GLU A 102 -7.45 -0.39 -2.85
C GLU A 102 -7.44 -0.12 -4.35
N SER A 103 -7.88 -1.10 -5.13
CA SER A 103 -7.99 -0.95 -6.57
C SER A 103 -9.14 -1.76 -7.15
N TYR A 104 -9.73 -1.26 -8.23
CA TYR A 104 -10.90 -1.84 -8.87
C TYR A 104 -10.79 -1.76 -10.40
N TYR A 105 -11.16 -2.85 -11.08
CA TYR A 105 -11.55 -2.78 -12.49
C TYR A 105 -13.04 -2.49 -12.57
N ILE A 106 -13.46 -1.61 -13.47
CA ILE A 106 -14.87 -1.30 -13.71
C ILE A 106 -15.29 -1.97 -15.02
N GLY A 107 -16.33 -2.80 -14.93
CA GLY A 107 -16.83 -3.64 -16.01
C GLY A 107 -16.04 -4.95 -16.16
N GLU A 108 -14.86 -4.87 -16.78
CA GLU A 108 -14.05 -6.03 -17.16
C GLU A 108 -12.60 -5.90 -16.70
N LYS A 109 -11.90 -7.04 -16.57
CA LYS A 109 -10.49 -7.07 -16.19
C LYS A 109 -9.62 -6.53 -17.32
N LYS A 110 -8.78 -5.55 -17.01
CA LYS A 110 -7.86 -4.89 -17.95
C LYS A 110 -6.41 -5.02 -17.47
N ALA A 111 -5.47 -4.46 -18.25
CA ALA A 111 -4.06 -4.41 -17.87
C ALA A 111 -3.83 -3.58 -16.59
N ASN A 112 -4.55 -2.47 -16.44
CA ASN A 112 -4.48 -1.58 -15.28
C ASN A 112 -5.89 -1.39 -14.70
N PRO A 113 -6.03 -1.25 -13.36
CA PRO A 113 -7.31 -0.93 -12.74
C PRO A 113 -7.82 0.44 -13.22
N ASP A 114 -9.14 0.58 -13.28
CA ASP A 114 -9.79 1.84 -13.63
C ASP A 114 -9.81 2.81 -12.44
N LEU A 115 -9.80 2.27 -11.21
CA LEU A 115 -9.74 3.02 -9.96
C LEU A 115 -8.63 2.48 -9.08
N ALA A 116 -7.78 3.37 -8.58
CA ALA A 116 -6.76 3.10 -7.57
C ALA A 116 -6.87 4.15 -6.47
N ILE A 117 -6.74 3.72 -5.22
CA ILE A 117 -6.96 4.54 -4.03
C ILE A 117 -5.72 4.43 -3.16
N GLU A 118 -5.28 5.57 -2.66
CA GLU A 118 -4.17 5.71 -1.73
C GLU A 118 -4.63 6.53 -0.52
N ILE A 119 -4.36 6.03 0.68
CA ILE A 119 -4.75 6.62 1.94
C ILE A 119 -3.50 7.16 2.61
N ASN A 120 -3.48 8.48 2.75
CA ASN A 120 -2.38 9.20 3.37
C ASN A 120 -2.86 9.78 4.70
N ILE A 121 -2.42 9.20 5.81
CA ILE A 121 -2.65 9.78 7.15
C ILE A 121 -1.52 10.75 7.44
N THR A 122 -1.86 12.02 7.66
CA THR A 122 -0.89 13.07 8.00
C THR A 122 -1.30 13.76 9.29
N SER A 123 -0.32 14.09 10.12
CA SER A 123 -0.53 14.66 11.45
C SER A 123 -0.75 16.17 11.48
N GLY A 124 -1.01 16.81 10.34
CA GLY A 124 -1.21 18.27 10.23
C GLY A 124 0.04 19.12 10.46
#